data_AF-A0A6A5V7C3-F1
#
_entry.id   AF-A0A6A5V7C3-F1
#
_cell.length_a   1.000
_cell.length_b   1.000
_cell.length_c   1.000
_cell.angle_alpha   90.00
_cell.angle_beta   90.00
_cell.angle_gamma   90.00
#
_symmetry.space_group_name_H-M   'P 1'
#
loop_
_entity.id
_entity.type
_entity.pdbx_description
1 polymer ?
#
loop_
_entity_poly.entity_id
_entity_poly.type
_entity_poly.pdbx_seq_one_letter_code
_entity_poly.pdbx_strand_id
1 'polypeptide(L)'
;PLKEAIKRLKGYSDSSYFSTIYKIYPTFKYLLSYFKQLINIIIAYLKLLKYYKLLKKTPVYYASIVLHPYYKYYFVNAWTREYKV
;
A
#
# COMPACT_ATOMS: atom_id res chain seq x y z
N PRO A 1 13.66 -10.33 6.44
CA PRO A 1 12.74 -9.52 5.61
C PRO A 1 11.41 -10.21 5.28
N LEU A 2 11.41 -11.40 4.66
CA LEU A 2 10.19 -12.11 4.28
C LEU A 2 9.38 -12.60 5.50
N LYS A 3 10.04 -13.24 6.48
CA LYS A 3 9.41 -13.67 7.75
C LYS A 3 8.72 -12.51 8.47
N GLU A 4 9.36 -11.34 8.47
CA GLU A 4 8.82 -10.13 9.08
C GLU A 4 7.59 -9.59 8.33
N ALA A 5 7.64 -9.58 6.99
CA ALA A 5 6.50 -9.21 6.16
C ALA A 5 5.32 -10.19 6.32
N ILE A 6 5.60 -11.49 6.43
CA ILE A 6 4.58 -12.52 6.68
C ILE A 6 3.99 -12.36 8.08
N LYS A 7 4.80 -12.07 9.10
CA LYS A 7 4.33 -11.80 10.47
C LYS A 7 3.40 -10.59 10.50
N ARG A 8 3.79 -9.51 9.80
CA ARG A 8 2.94 -8.34 9.58
C ARG A 8 1.62 -8.75 8.93
N LEU A 9 1.68 -9.48 7.81
CA LEU A 9 0.49 -9.93 7.07
C LEU A 9 -0.44 -10.86 7.88
N LYS A 10 0.12 -11.76 8.70
CA LYS A 10 -0.66 -12.68 9.55
C LYS A 10 -1.36 -11.98 10.71
N GLY A 11 -0.77 -10.92 11.27
CA GLY A 11 -1.40 -10.13 12.32
C GLY A 11 -2.62 -9.30 11.86
N TYR A 12 -3.05 -9.44 10.59
CA TYR A 12 -4.10 -8.63 9.97
C TYR A 12 -5.42 -9.35 9.70
N SER A 13 -5.59 -10.62 10.11
CA SER A 13 -6.87 -11.33 9.94
C SER A 13 -8.04 -10.66 10.66
N ASP A 14 -7.76 -9.87 11.70
CA ASP A 14 -8.78 -9.36 12.64
C ASP A 14 -9.06 -7.85 12.49
N SER A 15 -8.46 -7.17 11.51
CA SER A 15 -8.67 -5.73 11.27
C SER A 15 -9.64 -5.44 10.13
N SER A 16 -10.38 -4.32 10.24
CA SER A 16 -11.33 -3.87 9.21
C SER A 16 -10.69 -3.83 7.81
N TYR A 17 -11.43 -4.32 6.80
CA TYR A 17 -10.94 -4.47 5.42
C TYR A 17 -10.14 -3.26 4.90
N PHE A 18 -10.62 -2.04 5.14
CA PHE A 18 -9.98 -0.80 4.68
C PHE A 18 -8.64 -0.51 5.37
N SER A 19 -8.54 -0.75 6.68
CA SER A 19 -7.29 -0.63 7.44
C SER A 19 -6.26 -1.66 6.97
N THR A 20 -6.73 -2.87 6.66
CA THR A 20 -5.90 -3.97 6.16
C THR A 20 -5.26 -3.64 4.81
N ILE A 21 -6.03 -3.11 3.85
CA ILE A 21 -5.52 -2.76 2.51
C ILE A 21 -4.46 -1.66 2.58
N TYR A 22 -4.68 -0.64 3.41
CA TYR A 22 -3.69 0.41 3.61
C TYR A 22 -2.40 -0.11 4.26
N LYS A 23 -2.48 -1.06 5.20
CA LYS A 23 -1.29 -1.65 5.86
C LYS A 23 -0.56 -2.69 5.00
N ILE A 24 -1.25 -3.30 4.05
CA ILE A 24 -0.64 -4.13 3.00
C ILE A 24 0.30 -3.28 2.13
N TYR A 25 -0.08 -2.03 1.81
CA TYR A 25 0.70 -1.12 0.99
C TYR A 25 2.15 -0.86 1.46
N PRO A 26 2.44 -0.40 2.70
CA PRO A 26 3.80 -0.19 3.19
C PRO A 26 4.57 -1.51 3.31
N THR A 27 3.87 -2.63 3.56
CA THR A 27 4.49 -3.96 3.59
C THR A 27 4.99 -4.37 2.20
N PHE A 28 4.18 -4.13 1.15
CA PHE A 28 4.59 -4.30 -0.24
C PHE A 28 5.73 -3.35 -0.61
N LYS A 29 5.67 -2.08 -0.21
CA LYS A 29 6.72 -1.08 -0.47
C LYS A 29 8.06 -1.49 0.16
N TYR A 30 8.04 -2.00 1.40
CA TYR A 30 9.20 -2.52 2.09
C TYR A 30 9.83 -3.71 1.37
N LEU A 31 9.01 -4.70 0.98
CA LEU A 31 9.46 -5.85 0.20
C LEU A 31 10.04 -5.43 -1.15
N LEU A 32 9.38 -4.49 -1.85
CA LEU A 32 9.84 -3.97 -3.13
C LEU A 32 11.22 -3.30 -3.01
N SER A 33 11.42 -2.48 -1.97
CA SER A 33 12.70 -1.82 -1.70
C SER A 33 13.81 -2.82 -1.39
N TYR A 34 13.50 -3.86 -0.62
CA TYR A 34 14.45 -4.90 -0.26
C TYR A 34 14.86 -5.74 -1.48
N PHE A 35 13.89 -6.15 -2.31
CA PHE A 35 14.17 -6.94 -3.51
C PHE A 35 14.88 -6.15 -4.61
N LYS A 36 14.70 -4.82 -4.66
CA LYS A 36 15.42 -3.95 -5.59
C LYS A 36 16.95 -3.95 -5.37
N GLN A 37 17.41 -4.23 -4.15
CA GLN A 37 18.84 -4.27 -3.80
C GLN A 37 19.52 -5.61 -4.12
N LEU A 38 18.76 -6.66 -4.47
CA LEU A 38 19.30 -8.00 -4.69
C LEU A 38 19.14 -8.42 -6.16
N ILE A 39 20.25 -8.41 -6.90
CA ILE A 39 20.34 -8.71 -8.35
C ILE A 39 19.72 -10.07 -8.71
N ASN A 40 19.83 -11.07 -7.83
CA ASN A 40 19.29 -12.42 -8.09
C ASN A 40 17.77 -12.54 -7.92
N ILE A 41 17.09 -11.47 -7.49
CA ILE A 41 15.65 -11.48 -7.17
C ILE A 41 14.85 -10.61 -8.15
N ILE A 42 15.41 -10.30 -9.32
CA ILE A 42 14.73 -9.53 -10.37
C ILE A 42 13.38 -10.18 -10.74
N ILE A 43 13.30 -11.51 -10.84
CA ILE A 43 12.05 -12.21 -11.18
C ILE A 43 10.98 -12.02 -10.08
N ALA A 44 11.33 -12.19 -8.80
CA ALA A 44 10.36 -12.00 -7.73
C ALA A 44 9.99 -10.53 -7.56
N TYR A 45 10.93 -9.61 -7.77
CA TYR A 45 10.68 -8.18 -7.84
C TYR A 45 9.68 -7.83 -8.95
N LEU A 46 9.89 -8.34 -10.18
CA LEU A 46 8.98 -8.12 -11.31
C LEU A 46 7.59 -8.68 -11.02
N LYS A 47 7.52 -9.87 -10.40
CA LYS A 47 6.25 -10.50 -10.00
C LYS A 47 5.53 -9.68 -8.92
N LEU A 48 6.23 -9.21 -7.88
CA LEU A 48 5.68 -8.35 -6.84
C LEU A 48 5.20 -7.01 -7.41
N LEU A 49 5.99 -6.42 -8.30
CA LEU A 49 5.68 -5.16 -8.97
C LEU A 49 4.43 -5.29 -9.86
N LYS A 50 4.23 -6.45 -10.52
CA LYS A 50 2.99 -6.77 -11.24
C LYS A 50 1.78 -6.74 -10.30
N TYR A 51 1.84 -7.42 -9.16
CA TYR A 51 0.74 -7.42 -8.18
C TYR A 51 0.48 -6.04 -7.60
N TYR A 52 1.54 -5.28 -7.29
CA TYR A 52 1.41 -3.92 -6.80
C TYR A 52 0.76 -2.97 -7.83
N LYS A 53 1.13 -3.08 -9.11
CA LYS A 53 0.49 -2.34 -10.20
C LYS A 53 -1.00 -2.67 -10.32
N LEU A 54 -1.38 -3.94 -10.17
CA LEU A 54 -2.78 -4.36 -10.16
C LEU A 54 -3.53 -3.78 -8.97
N LEU A 55 -2.94 -3.83 -7.77
CA LEU A 55 -3.53 -3.28 -6.55
C LEU A 55 -3.83 -1.77 -6.72
N LYS A 56 -2.87 -0.99 -7.22
CA LYS A 56 -3.07 0.46 -7.46
C LYS A 56 -4.18 0.78 -8.47
N LYS A 57 -4.55 -0.16 -9.35
CA LYS A 57 -5.64 0.02 -10.33
C LYS A 57 -7.02 -0.28 -9.74
N THR A 58 -7.08 -0.93 -8.56
CA THR A 58 -8.38 -1.27 -7.96
C THR A 58 -9.04 -0.05 -7.31
N PRO A 59 -10.38 0.09 -7.41
CA PRO A 59 -11.11 1.16 -6.70
C PRO A 59 -10.93 1.04 -5.18
N VAL A 60 -10.74 -0.18 -4.71
CA VAL A 60 -10.44 -0.53 -3.31
C VAL A 60 -9.18 0.18 -2.81
N TYR A 61 -8.13 0.29 -3.63
CA TYR A 61 -6.93 1.03 -3.26
C TYR A 61 -7.21 2.52 -3.07
N TYR A 62 -7.94 3.14 -4.00
CA TYR A 62 -8.31 4.56 -3.88
C TYR A 62 -9.21 4.82 -2.68
N ALA A 63 -10.24 4.00 -2.49
CA ALA A 63 -11.12 4.08 -1.32
C ALA A 63 -10.34 3.92 -0.01
N SER A 64 -9.36 3.00 0.03
CA SER A 64 -8.53 2.81 1.22
C SER A 64 -7.70 4.05 1.56
N ILE A 65 -7.23 4.81 0.56
CA ILE A 65 -6.47 6.04 0.79
C ILE A 65 -7.40 7.16 1.25
N VAL A 66 -8.54 7.33 0.58
CA VAL A 66 -9.55 8.38 0.90
C VAL A 66 -10.12 8.20 2.30
N LEU A 67 -10.43 6.95 2.68
CA LEU A 67 -11.01 6.62 3.98
C LEU A 67 -9.97 6.52 5.11
N HIS A 68 -8.68 6.65 4.81
CA HIS A 68 -7.66 6.50 5.85
C HIS A 68 -7.52 7.78 6.69
N PRO A 69 -7.66 7.71 8.03
CA PRO A 69 -7.62 8.88 8.91
C PRO A 69 -6.35 9.73 8.75
N TYR A 70 -5.21 9.10 8.44
CA TYR A 70 -3.93 9.80 8.22
C TYR A 70 -3.98 10.82 7.08
N TYR A 71 -4.70 10.55 5.99
CA TYR A 71 -4.78 11.45 4.84
C TYR A 71 -5.93 12.44 4.93
N LYS A 72 -6.72 12.41 6.01
CA LYS A 72 -7.85 13.33 6.22
C LYS A 72 -7.46 14.78 5.95
N TYR A 73 -6.35 15.24 6.55
CA TYR A 73 -5.88 16.61 6.37
C TYR A 73 -5.39 16.91 4.96
N TYR A 74 -4.75 15.94 4.31
CA TYR A 74 -4.29 16.10 2.92
C TYR A 74 -5.48 16.32 1.97
N PHE A 75 -6.55 15.53 2.11
CA PHE A 75 -7.76 15.67 1.29
C PHE A 75 -8.54 16.94 1.61
N VAL A 76 -8.70 17.31 2.88
CA VAL A 76 -9.33 18.58 3.26
C VAL A 76 -8.58 19.77 2.65
N ASN A 77 -7.25 19.75 2.67
CA ASN A 77 -6.43 20.82 2.08
C ASN A 77 -6.45 20.82 0.54
N ALA A 78 -6.51 19.65 -0.10
CA ALA A 78 -6.62 19.52 -1.55
C ALA A 78 -7.97 20.05 -2.04
N TRP A 79 -9.07 19.63 -1.41
CA TRP A 79 -10.41 20.09 -1.77
C TRP A 79 -10.60 21.58 -1.52
N THR A 80 -10.11 22.11 -0.40
CA THR A 80 -10.21 23.57 -0.14
C THR A 80 -9.39 24.42 -1.11
N ARG A 81 -8.37 23.87 -1.81
CA ARG A 81 -7.69 24.56 -2.91
C ARG A 81 -8.51 24.54 -4.21
N GLU A 82 -9.14 23.42 -4.53
CA GLU A 82 -9.93 23.28 -5.76
C GLU A 82 -11.19 24.15 -5.76
N TYR A 83 -11.85 24.33 -4.61
CA TYR A 83 -13.05 25.18 -4.47
C TYR A 83 -12.76 26.67 -4.28
N LYS A 84 -11.49 27.07 -4.19
CA LYS A 84 -11.07 28.49 -4.08
C LYS A 84 -10.62 29.10 -5.42
N VAL A 85 -10.74 28.34 -6.51
CA VAL A 85 -10.61 28.81 -7.91
C VAL A 85 -11.99 29.21 -8.42
#